data_AF-S7PD99-F1
#
_entry.id   AF-S7PD99-F1
#
_cell.length_a   1.000
_cell.length_b   1.000
_cell.length_c   1.000
_cell.angle_alpha   90.00
_cell.angle_beta   90.00
_cell.angle_gamma   90.00
#
_symmetry.space_group_name_H-M   'P 1'
#
loop_
_entity.id
_entity.type
_entity.pdbx_description
1 polymer ?
#
loop_
_entity_poly.entity_id
_entity_poly.type
_entity_poly.pdbx_seq_one_letter_code
_entity_poly.pdbx_strand_id
1 'polypeptide(L)'
;MEKVNFSGGEPFLQDRGEYLGRLVRFCKQELGLPSVSIVSNGSLIRERWFVKYGQYLDILAISCDSFNEDVNVLIGRGQGRLNHVENLRKLRRWCREYRVAFKINSVINRFNVDEDMRAHIQELNPVRWKVSASGSPTVPPHRVGGNSFGEVEMYLDILAISCDSFNEDVNVLIGRGQGRLNHVENLRKLRRWCREYRVAFKINSVINRFNVDEDMRAHIQELNPVRWKVFQCLLIDGENAGEGALREAERFVISKEEFQGFLDRHRGVPCLVPECNDKMKDSYLILDEYVSVPHGHARSRQAMRFLNCREGRKDPSRSILDVGVQEAIKFSGFDEESFLKRGGKYVWSKADLKLDW
;
A
#
# COMPACT_ATOMS: atom_id res chain seq x y z
N MET A 1 13.70 17.10 8.05
CA MET A 1 13.24 15.89 7.35
C MET A 1 14.16 14.76 7.76
N GLU A 2 13.64 13.65 8.31
CA GLU A 2 14.47 12.52 8.82
C GLU A 2 14.58 11.37 7.82
N LYS A 3 13.60 11.22 6.93
CA LYS A 3 13.50 10.11 6.00
C LYS A 3 12.90 10.54 4.67
N VAL A 4 13.46 10.04 3.57
CA VAL A 4 12.85 10.13 2.24
C VAL A 4 12.57 8.73 1.68
N ASN A 5 11.52 8.61 0.87
CA ASN A 5 11.22 7.38 0.12
C ASN A 5 10.93 7.73 -1.33
N PHE A 6 11.79 7.27 -2.24
CA PHE A 6 11.57 7.43 -3.68
C PHE A 6 10.56 6.38 -4.17
N SER A 7 9.54 6.86 -4.88
CA SER A 7 8.44 6.07 -5.46
C SER A 7 7.90 6.80 -6.69
N GLY A 8 6.72 6.41 -7.19
CA GLY A 8 6.10 6.97 -8.40
C GLY A 8 5.55 5.84 -9.28
N GLY A 9 5.77 5.94 -10.58
CA GLY A 9 5.71 4.79 -11.49
C GLY A 9 6.85 3.80 -11.18
N GLU A 10 7.79 3.62 -12.11
CA GLU A 10 9.02 2.87 -11.84
C GLU A 10 10.21 3.84 -11.64
N PRO A 11 10.71 4.04 -10.42
CA PRO A 11 11.76 5.02 -10.13
C PRO A 11 13.08 4.79 -10.90
N PHE A 12 13.39 3.56 -11.28
CA PHE A 12 14.60 3.22 -12.02
C PHE A 12 14.52 3.52 -13.53
N LEU A 13 13.37 4.01 -14.02
CA LEU A 13 13.18 4.33 -15.43
C LEU A 13 13.99 5.56 -15.86
N GLN A 14 13.95 6.63 -15.06
CA GLN A 14 14.61 7.89 -15.38
C GLN A 14 16.13 7.75 -15.45
N ASP A 15 16.72 8.16 -16.57
CA ASP A 15 18.14 8.04 -16.88
C ASP A 15 18.71 6.64 -16.57
N ARG A 16 17.91 5.59 -16.81
CA ARG A 16 18.28 4.19 -16.51
C ARG A 16 18.76 3.99 -15.06
N GLY A 17 18.16 4.72 -14.12
CA GLY A 17 18.42 4.67 -12.68
C GLY A 17 19.52 5.61 -12.19
N GLU A 18 20.26 6.28 -13.08
CA GLU A 18 21.34 7.20 -12.69
C GLU A 18 20.83 8.47 -12.02
N TYR A 19 19.66 8.97 -12.44
CA TYR A 19 19.02 10.10 -11.77
C TYR A 19 18.65 9.74 -10.33
N LEU A 20 17.95 8.62 -10.14
CA LEU A 20 17.59 8.11 -8.81
C LEU A 20 18.81 7.88 -7.92
N GLY A 21 19.87 7.27 -8.46
CA GLY A 21 21.10 7.00 -7.71
C GLY A 21 21.79 8.27 -7.21
N ARG A 22 21.86 9.32 -8.06
CA ARG A 22 22.38 10.63 -7.66
C ARG A 22 21.55 11.28 -6.56
N LEU A 23 20.21 11.18 -6.62
CA LEU A 23 19.33 11.67 -5.55
C LEU A 23 19.51 10.90 -4.24
N VAL A 24 19.61 9.57 -4.29
CA VAL A 24 19.87 8.74 -3.11
C VAL A 24 21.20 9.13 -2.45
N ARG A 25 22.27 9.27 -3.25
CA ARG A 25 23.58 9.72 -2.77
C ARG A 25 23.50 11.11 -2.15
N PHE A 26 22.86 12.07 -2.83
CA PHE A 26 22.71 13.43 -2.34
C PHE A 26 21.96 13.47 -1.00
N CYS A 27 20.84 12.75 -0.89
CA CYS A 27 20.08 12.66 0.36
C CYS A 27 20.89 12.06 1.51
N LYS A 28 21.72 11.05 1.24
CA LYS A 28 22.49 10.39 2.31
C LYS A 28 23.75 11.16 2.70
N GLN A 29 24.52 11.64 1.72
CA GLN A 29 25.81 12.26 1.96
C GLN A 29 25.73 13.77 2.20
N GLU A 30 25.02 14.49 1.33
CA GLU A 30 24.99 15.96 1.38
C GLU A 30 23.95 16.47 2.38
N LEU A 31 22.76 15.84 2.42
CA LEU A 31 21.71 16.22 3.38
C LEU A 31 21.81 15.49 4.73
N GLY A 32 22.66 14.46 4.82
CA GLY A 32 22.85 13.68 6.05
C GLY A 32 21.57 13.00 6.55
N LEU A 33 20.64 12.62 5.66
CA LEU A 33 19.36 12.05 6.10
C LEU A 33 19.58 10.71 6.83
N PRO A 34 18.98 10.52 8.01
CA PRO A 34 19.04 9.25 8.74
C PRO A 34 18.61 8.03 7.90
N SER A 35 17.60 8.18 7.04
CA SER A 35 17.11 7.08 6.18
C SER A 35 16.73 7.52 4.77
N VAL A 36 17.22 6.78 3.78
CA VAL A 36 16.86 6.88 2.36
C VAL A 36 16.36 5.53 1.89
N SER A 37 15.15 5.48 1.33
CA SER A 37 14.57 4.23 0.81
C SER A 37 13.96 4.36 -0.57
N ILE A 38 13.74 3.22 -1.23
CA ILE A 38 13.08 3.12 -2.53
C ILE A 38 11.95 2.07 -2.44
N VAL A 39 10.84 2.33 -3.12
CA VAL A 39 9.82 1.32 -3.47
C VAL A 39 9.82 1.15 -4.99
N SER A 40 10.02 -0.07 -5.48
CA SER A 40 10.12 -0.39 -6.91
C SER A 40 9.50 -1.74 -7.24
N ASN A 41 9.16 -1.98 -8.51
CA ASN A 41 8.78 -3.31 -9.00
C ASN A 41 9.99 -4.22 -9.27
N GLY A 42 11.22 -3.66 -9.22
CA GLY A 42 12.48 -4.38 -9.35
C GLY A 42 12.93 -4.72 -10.78
N SER A 43 12.09 -4.49 -11.81
CA SER A 43 12.36 -4.94 -13.18
C SER A 43 13.59 -4.30 -13.83
N LEU A 44 13.87 -3.03 -13.51
CA LEU A 44 14.93 -2.23 -14.16
C LEU A 44 16.22 -2.14 -13.34
N ILE A 45 16.26 -2.76 -12.17
CA ILE A 45 17.41 -2.68 -11.26
C ILE A 45 18.54 -3.57 -11.78
N ARG A 46 19.74 -3.01 -11.86
CA ARG A 46 20.96 -3.70 -12.29
C ARG A 46 22.01 -3.64 -11.20
N GLU A 47 22.85 -4.66 -11.09
CA GLU A 47 23.90 -4.75 -10.06
C GLU A 47 24.83 -3.53 -10.03
N ARG A 48 25.22 -3.01 -11.21
CA ARG A 48 26.03 -1.78 -11.32
C ARG A 48 25.45 -0.59 -10.53
N TRP A 49 24.13 -0.55 -10.33
CA TRP A 49 23.50 0.48 -9.52
C TRP A 49 23.81 0.28 -8.03
N PHE A 50 23.79 -0.96 -7.53
CA PHE A 50 24.21 -1.28 -6.17
C PHE A 50 25.69 -1.00 -5.95
N VAL A 51 26.57 -1.38 -6.89
CA VAL A 51 28.01 -1.05 -6.83
C VAL A 51 28.23 0.45 -6.63
N LYS A 52 27.47 1.26 -7.37
CA LYS A 52 27.64 2.72 -7.37
C LYS A 52 26.93 3.44 -6.22
N TYR A 53 25.74 2.97 -5.84
CA TYR A 53 24.81 3.71 -4.98
C TYR A 53 24.31 2.94 -3.75
N GLY A 54 24.50 1.62 -3.69
CA GLY A 54 23.97 0.76 -2.64
C GLY A 54 24.43 1.15 -1.23
N GLN A 55 25.67 1.62 -1.10
CA GLN A 55 26.18 2.11 0.19
C GLN A 55 25.34 3.26 0.80
N TYR A 56 24.68 4.07 -0.04
CA TYR A 56 23.87 5.21 0.39
C TYR A 56 22.41 4.87 0.68
N LEU A 57 21.95 3.70 0.22
CA LEU A 57 20.57 3.26 0.38
C LEU A 57 20.40 2.50 1.69
N ASP A 58 19.39 2.87 2.48
CA ASP A 58 19.05 2.14 3.70
C ASP A 58 18.14 0.96 3.38
N ILE A 59 17.01 1.19 2.71
CA ILE A 59 15.98 0.16 2.47
C ILE A 59 15.59 0.12 0.99
N LEU A 60 15.63 -1.07 0.39
CA LEU A 60 14.99 -1.36 -0.89
C LEU A 60 13.74 -2.21 -0.66
N ALA A 61 12.58 -1.63 -0.97
CA ALA A 61 11.31 -2.33 -0.93
C ALA A 61 10.90 -2.79 -2.34
N ILE A 62 10.78 -4.10 -2.53
CA ILE A 62 10.29 -4.68 -3.79
C ILE A 62 8.83 -5.10 -3.62
N SER A 63 8.01 -4.68 -4.57
CA SER A 63 6.61 -5.07 -4.62
C SER A 63 6.49 -6.43 -5.32
N CYS A 64 6.06 -7.46 -4.57
CA CYS A 64 5.85 -8.83 -5.03
C CYS A 64 4.55 -9.34 -4.43
N ASP A 65 3.58 -9.66 -5.28
CA ASP A 65 2.24 -10.03 -4.83
C ASP A 65 2.03 -11.56 -4.83
N SER A 66 2.83 -12.33 -5.58
CA SER A 66 2.76 -13.80 -5.64
C SER A 66 4.14 -14.40 -5.88
N PHE A 67 4.38 -15.61 -5.36
CA PHE A 67 5.54 -16.45 -5.68
C PHE A 67 5.27 -17.46 -6.80
N ASN A 68 4.05 -17.47 -7.33
CA ASN A 68 3.68 -18.09 -8.60
C ASN A 68 3.69 -17.04 -9.73
N GLU A 69 4.49 -17.28 -10.77
CA GLU A 69 4.61 -16.36 -11.93
C GLU A 69 3.32 -16.23 -12.74
N ASP A 70 2.57 -17.31 -12.93
CA ASP A 70 1.32 -17.25 -13.69
C ASP A 70 0.31 -16.34 -12.99
N VAL A 71 0.29 -16.39 -11.65
CA VAL A 71 -0.52 -15.50 -10.83
C VAL A 71 -0.01 -14.05 -10.92
N ASN A 72 1.30 -13.81 -10.93
CA ASN A 72 1.85 -12.46 -11.14
C ASN A 72 1.45 -11.90 -12.52
N VAL A 73 1.42 -12.73 -13.57
CA VAL A 73 0.93 -12.33 -14.90
C VAL A 73 -0.55 -11.94 -14.84
N LEU A 74 -1.39 -12.75 -14.18
CA LEU A 74 -2.83 -12.47 -14.01
C LEU A 74 -3.10 -11.17 -13.21
N ILE A 75 -2.23 -10.84 -12.25
CA ILE A 75 -2.32 -9.60 -11.45
C ILE A 75 -1.83 -8.37 -12.25
N GLY A 76 -1.20 -8.56 -13.42
CA GLY A 76 -0.63 -7.47 -14.22
C GLY A 76 0.78 -7.08 -13.80
N ARG A 77 1.49 -7.97 -13.09
CA ARG A 77 2.90 -7.81 -12.69
C ARG A 77 3.89 -8.59 -13.55
N GLY A 78 3.42 -9.27 -14.60
CA GLY A 78 4.29 -9.97 -15.54
C GLY A 78 5.34 -9.04 -16.14
N GLN A 79 6.61 -9.43 -16.09
CA GLN A 79 7.74 -8.63 -16.59
C GLN A 79 8.22 -9.12 -17.98
N GLY A 80 7.28 -9.57 -18.81
CA GLY A 80 7.58 -10.16 -20.12
C GLY A 80 8.39 -11.45 -20.00
N ARG A 81 9.64 -11.43 -20.49
CA ARG A 81 10.56 -12.60 -20.39
C ARG A 81 11.22 -12.75 -19.02
N LEU A 82 11.12 -11.75 -18.15
CA LEU A 82 11.73 -11.78 -16.83
C LEU A 82 10.77 -12.46 -15.84
N ASN A 83 11.25 -13.52 -15.21
CA ASN A 83 10.58 -14.15 -14.08
C ASN A 83 10.72 -13.23 -12.86
N HIS A 84 9.60 -12.74 -12.33
CA HIS A 84 9.56 -11.76 -11.25
C HIS A 84 10.14 -12.33 -9.95
N VAL A 85 9.82 -13.57 -9.62
CA VAL A 85 10.28 -14.28 -8.41
C VAL A 85 11.77 -14.58 -8.45
N GLU A 86 12.31 -15.00 -9.60
CA GLU A 86 13.76 -15.14 -9.79
C GLU A 86 14.47 -13.79 -9.65
N ASN A 87 13.89 -12.73 -10.21
CA ASN A 87 14.41 -11.38 -10.08
C ASN A 87 14.37 -10.90 -8.62
N LEU A 88 13.30 -11.18 -7.87
CA LEU A 88 13.19 -10.88 -6.44
C LEU A 88 14.30 -11.55 -5.62
N ARG A 89 14.55 -12.85 -5.85
CA ARG A 89 15.65 -13.58 -5.20
C ARG A 89 17.02 -12.99 -5.56
N LYS A 90 17.23 -12.61 -6.82
CA LYS A 90 18.46 -11.92 -7.26
C LYS A 90 18.63 -10.58 -6.55
N LEU A 91 17.57 -9.77 -6.45
CA LEU A 91 17.60 -8.49 -5.74
C LEU A 91 17.87 -8.67 -4.24
N ARG A 92 17.33 -9.71 -3.61
CA ARG A 92 17.65 -10.07 -2.21
C ARG A 92 19.13 -10.40 -2.04
N ARG A 93 19.74 -11.14 -2.98
CA ARG A 93 21.19 -11.42 -2.96
C ARG A 93 22.01 -10.15 -3.05
N TRP A 94 21.69 -9.24 -3.97
CA TRP A 94 22.39 -7.95 -4.04
C TRP A 94 22.16 -7.09 -2.80
N CYS A 95 20.94 -7.07 -2.23
CA CYS A 95 20.71 -6.36 -0.97
C CYS A 95 21.61 -6.88 0.16
N ARG A 96 21.85 -8.20 0.21
CA ARG A 96 22.81 -8.80 1.15
C ARG A 96 24.23 -8.31 0.89
N GLU A 97 24.72 -8.52 -0.32
CA GLU A 97 26.10 -8.24 -0.72
C GLU A 97 26.48 -6.77 -0.55
N TYR A 98 25.57 -5.87 -0.93
CA TYR A 98 25.80 -4.43 -0.90
C TYR A 98 25.24 -3.75 0.35
N ARG A 99 24.89 -4.54 1.38
CA ARG A 99 24.54 -4.01 2.71
C ARG A 99 23.36 -3.03 2.66
N VAL A 100 22.25 -3.47 2.07
CA VAL A 100 20.98 -2.74 1.95
C VAL A 100 19.88 -3.57 2.62
N ALA A 101 19.08 -2.96 3.48
CA ALA A 101 17.95 -3.63 4.10
C ALA A 101 16.88 -3.97 3.04
N PHE A 102 16.44 -5.24 3.01
CA PHE A 102 15.49 -5.73 2.03
C PHE A 102 14.08 -5.79 2.61
N LYS A 103 13.10 -5.22 1.90
CA LYS A 103 11.69 -5.18 2.31
C LYS A 103 10.80 -5.73 1.20
N ILE A 104 9.71 -6.41 1.56
CA ILE A 104 8.70 -6.87 0.63
C ILE A 104 7.38 -6.10 0.87
N ASN A 105 6.71 -5.69 -0.20
CA ASN A 105 5.32 -5.24 -0.16
C ASN A 105 4.47 -6.19 -1.01
N SER A 106 3.38 -6.71 -0.47
CA SER A 106 2.47 -7.62 -1.20
C SER A 106 1.04 -7.11 -1.15
N VAL A 107 0.35 -7.16 -2.29
CA VAL A 107 -1.09 -6.95 -2.39
C VAL A 107 -1.81 -8.28 -2.55
N ILE A 108 -2.59 -8.65 -1.53
CA ILE A 108 -3.42 -9.86 -1.54
C ILE A 108 -4.74 -9.56 -2.25
N ASN A 109 -5.11 -10.40 -3.20
CA ASN A 109 -6.29 -10.28 -4.04
C ASN A 109 -6.83 -11.68 -4.37
N ARG A 110 -7.95 -11.75 -5.10
CA ARG A 110 -8.63 -13.02 -5.44
C ARG A 110 -7.75 -14.09 -6.10
N PHE A 111 -6.61 -13.73 -6.70
CA PHE A 111 -5.75 -14.65 -7.42
C PHE A 111 -4.65 -15.29 -6.56
N ASN A 112 -4.28 -14.67 -5.43
CA ASN A 112 -3.15 -15.11 -4.58
C ASN A 112 -3.54 -15.32 -3.10
N VAL A 113 -4.81 -15.17 -2.78
CA VAL A 113 -5.28 -15.21 -1.38
C VAL A 113 -5.14 -16.58 -0.73
N ASP A 114 -5.14 -17.64 -1.54
CA ASP A 114 -4.96 -19.02 -1.10
C ASP A 114 -3.48 -19.46 -1.11
N GLU A 115 -2.57 -18.57 -1.51
CA GLU A 115 -1.15 -18.89 -1.63
C GLU A 115 -0.45 -18.87 -0.26
N ASP A 116 0.19 -19.98 0.12
CA ASP A 116 1.10 -19.99 1.27
C ASP A 116 2.48 -19.46 0.88
N MET A 117 2.74 -18.19 1.20
CA MET A 117 4.01 -17.52 0.92
C MET A 117 5.06 -17.72 2.03
N ARG A 118 4.74 -18.42 3.12
CA ARG A 118 5.57 -18.47 4.34
C ARG A 118 7.00 -18.94 4.09
N ALA A 119 7.15 -20.08 3.43
CA ALA A 119 8.46 -20.65 3.13
C ALA A 119 9.32 -19.68 2.30
N HIS A 120 8.71 -18.94 1.38
CA HIS A 120 9.40 -17.95 0.56
C HIS A 120 9.74 -16.67 1.34
N ILE A 121 8.86 -16.18 2.20
CA ILE A 121 9.15 -15.03 3.07
C ILE A 121 10.25 -15.38 4.07
N GLN A 122 10.26 -16.60 4.61
CA GLN A 122 11.32 -17.10 5.47
C GLN A 122 12.65 -17.25 4.72
N GLU A 123 12.63 -17.84 3.52
CA GLU A 123 13.80 -17.97 2.63
C GLU A 123 14.41 -16.60 2.32
N LEU A 124 13.55 -15.63 1.96
CA LEU A 124 13.98 -14.28 1.62
C LEU A 124 14.33 -13.44 2.83
N ASN A 125 13.83 -13.76 4.02
CA ASN A 125 14.10 -13.08 5.29
C ASN A 125 14.19 -11.55 5.13
N PRO A 126 13.07 -10.89 4.76
CA PRO A 126 13.05 -9.45 4.66
C PRO A 126 13.03 -8.80 6.05
N VAL A 127 13.59 -7.61 6.18
CA VAL A 127 13.54 -6.85 7.44
C VAL A 127 12.12 -6.43 7.80
N ARG A 128 11.22 -6.46 6.82
CA ARG A 128 9.81 -6.07 6.93
C ARG A 128 9.02 -6.63 5.75
N TRP A 129 7.83 -7.15 6.02
CA TRP A 129 6.84 -7.57 5.02
C TRP A 129 5.53 -6.81 5.25
N LYS A 130 5.19 -5.91 4.31
CA LYS A 130 3.94 -5.15 4.35
C LYS A 130 2.90 -5.81 3.47
N VAL A 131 1.79 -6.25 4.06
CA VAL A 131 0.68 -6.88 3.35
C VAL A 131 -0.51 -5.92 3.28
N SER A 132 -1.17 -5.85 2.13
CA SER A 132 -2.39 -5.07 1.92
C SER A 132 -3.39 -5.89 1.10
N ALA A 133 -4.65 -6.00 1.49
CA ALA A 133 -5.65 -6.69 0.66
C ALA A 133 -6.39 -5.70 -0.26
N SER A 134 -6.56 -6.05 -1.54
CA SER A 134 -7.48 -5.43 -2.49
C SER A 134 -8.66 -6.39 -2.75
N GLY A 135 -9.86 -5.99 -2.34
CA GLY A 135 -11.00 -6.92 -2.28
C GLY A 135 -10.98 -7.82 -1.04
N SER A 136 -12.10 -8.47 -0.74
CA SER A 136 -12.23 -9.32 0.46
C SER A 136 -11.35 -10.57 0.32
N PRO A 137 -10.38 -10.81 1.24
CA PRO A 137 -9.58 -12.02 1.21
C PRO A 137 -10.40 -13.22 1.73
N THR A 138 -10.67 -14.22 0.88
CA THR A 138 -10.91 -15.62 1.29
C THR A 138 -9.60 -16.16 1.87
N VAL A 139 -9.45 -16.34 3.18
CA VAL A 139 -8.45 -17.31 3.66
C VAL A 139 -9.19 -18.63 3.79
N PRO A 140 -8.95 -19.65 2.95
CA PRO A 140 -9.60 -20.93 3.11
C PRO A 140 -9.13 -21.57 4.43
N PRO A 141 -9.98 -22.41 5.04
CA PRO A 141 -9.55 -23.25 6.15
C PRO A 141 -8.67 -24.36 5.59
N HIS A 142 -7.36 -24.16 5.54
CA HIS A 142 -6.50 -25.34 5.57
C HIS A 142 -6.70 -26.04 6.92
N ARG A 143 -6.99 -27.34 6.85
CA ARG A 143 -6.71 -28.29 7.92
C ARG A 143 -5.23 -28.17 8.24
N VAL A 144 -4.89 -27.34 9.20
CA VAL A 144 -3.53 -27.24 9.74
C VAL A 144 -3.59 -27.75 11.16
N GLY A 145 -3.17 -29.00 11.35
CA GLY A 145 -2.56 -29.37 12.61
C GLY A 145 -1.24 -28.60 12.72
N GLY A 146 -1.15 -27.64 13.64
CA GLY A 146 0.10 -26.98 14.06
C GLY A 146 0.29 -25.53 13.60
N ASN A 147 0.36 -24.60 14.57
CA ASN A 147 1.15 -23.35 14.64
C ASN A 147 1.48 -22.51 13.38
N SER A 148 0.64 -22.49 12.33
CA SER A 148 0.95 -21.85 11.04
C SER A 148 0.72 -20.33 10.94
N PHE A 149 0.91 -19.52 11.97
CA PHE A 149 0.86 -18.05 11.80
C PHE A 149 1.94 -17.34 12.62
N GLY A 150 2.44 -17.97 13.69
CA GLY A 150 3.55 -17.45 14.48
C GLY A 150 4.89 -17.34 13.75
N GLU A 151 5.11 -18.10 12.67
CA GLU A 151 6.43 -18.12 12.02
C GLU A 151 6.72 -16.93 11.09
N VAL A 152 5.69 -16.15 10.70
CA VAL A 152 5.85 -14.93 9.88
C VAL A 152 5.61 -13.65 10.70
N GLU A 153 5.27 -13.80 11.99
CA GLU A 153 4.99 -12.71 12.93
C GLU A 153 6.12 -11.68 12.96
N MET A 154 7.38 -12.14 12.99
CA MET A 154 8.56 -11.27 13.09
C MET A 154 8.71 -10.28 11.92
N TYR A 155 8.02 -10.52 10.80
CA TYR A 155 8.12 -9.69 9.60
C TYR A 155 6.86 -8.86 9.32
N LEU A 156 5.70 -9.17 9.91
CA LEU A 156 4.40 -8.62 9.52
C LEU A 156 3.90 -7.52 10.49
N ASP A 157 3.89 -6.24 10.07
CA ASP A 157 3.48 -5.17 10.99
C ASP A 157 1.96 -4.88 10.99
N ILE A 158 1.32 -4.94 9.81
CA ILE A 158 -0.08 -4.56 9.63
C ILE A 158 -0.74 -5.55 8.67
N LEU A 159 -1.89 -6.09 9.07
CA LEU A 159 -2.81 -6.80 8.18
C LEU A 159 -4.04 -5.92 7.91
N ALA A 160 -4.17 -5.45 6.67
CA ALA A 160 -5.33 -4.68 6.23
C ALA A 160 -6.26 -5.56 5.38
N ILE A 161 -7.47 -5.80 5.88
CA ILE A 161 -8.49 -6.67 5.27
C ILE A 161 -9.61 -5.82 4.68
N SER A 162 -10.08 -6.18 3.49
CA SER A 162 -11.29 -5.60 2.93
C SER A 162 -12.53 -6.36 3.43
N CYS A 163 -13.49 -5.65 4.00
CA CYS A 163 -14.79 -6.18 4.43
C CYS A 163 -15.82 -5.12 4.10
N ASP A 164 -16.66 -5.36 3.09
CA ASP A 164 -17.63 -4.36 2.64
C ASP A 164 -19.00 -4.56 3.28
N SER A 165 -19.32 -5.77 3.75
CA SER A 165 -20.57 -6.05 4.47
C SER A 165 -20.36 -7.20 5.46
N PHE A 166 -21.10 -7.14 6.57
CA PHE A 166 -21.26 -8.25 7.52
C PHE A 166 -22.49 -9.11 7.21
N ASN A 167 -23.22 -8.80 6.14
CA ASN A 167 -24.27 -9.62 5.59
C ASN A 167 -23.73 -10.39 4.35
N GLU A 168 -23.78 -11.72 4.41
CA GLU A 168 -23.29 -12.57 3.32
C GLU A 168 -24.08 -12.38 2.02
N ASP A 169 -25.40 -12.16 2.08
CA ASP A 169 -26.22 -11.92 0.90
C ASP A 169 -25.79 -10.63 0.19
N VAL A 170 -25.47 -9.59 0.97
CA VAL A 170 -24.93 -8.33 0.45
C VAL A 170 -23.54 -8.55 -0.15
N ASN A 171 -22.68 -9.35 0.50
CA ASN A 171 -21.39 -9.73 -0.07
C ASN A 171 -21.55 -10.45 -1.41
N VAL A 172 -22.53 -11.33 -1.59
CA VAL A 172 -22.85 -11.95 -2.90
C VAL A 172 -23.22 -10.87 -3.92
N LEU A 173 -24.12 -9.95 -3.58
CA LEU A 173 -24.58 -8.87 -4.49
C LEU A 173 -23.45 -7.96 -4.97
N ILE A 174 -22.48 -7.66 -4.11
CA ILE A 174 -21.32 -6.82 -4.43
C ILE A 174 -20.16 -7.60 -5.08
N GLY A 175 -20.40 -8.86 -5.46
CA GLY A 175 -19.41 -9.69 -6.14
C GLY A 175 -18.29 -10.20 -5.23
N ARG A 176 -18.54 -10.25 -3.92
CA ARG A 176 -17.63 -10.76 -2.88
C ARG A 176 -18.11 -12.06 -2.22
N GLY A 177 -19.23 -12.63 -2.67
CA GLY A 177 -19.77 -13.89 -2.17
C GLY A 177 -18.81 -15.06 -2.41
N GLN A 178 -18.63 -15.91 -1.39
CA GLN A 178 -17.61 -16.98 -1.38
C GLN A 178 -18.23 -18.40 -1.40
N GLY A 179 -19.45 -18.54 -1.96
CA GLY A 179 -20.14 -19.83 -2.05
C GLY A 179 -20.49 -20.39 -0.66
N ARG A 180 -19.76 -21.42 -0.20
CA ARG A 180 -19.97 -22.08 1.11
C ARG A 180 -19.20 -21.44 2.27
N LEU A 181 -18.29 -20.50 2.00
CA LEU A 181 -17.45 -19.87 3.03
C LEU A 181 -18.10 -18.59 3.54
N ASN A 182 -18.18 -18.45 4.86
CA ASN A 182 -18.69 -17.25 5.53
C ASN A 182 -17.55 -16.25 5.73
N HIS A 183 -17.62 -15.10 5.05
CA HIS A 183 -16.62 -14.04 5.11
C HIS A 183 -16.46 -13.47 6.52
N VAL A 184 -17.57 -13.29 7.24
CA VAL A 184 -17.56 -12.75 8.61
C VAL A 184 -16.86 -13.69 9.60
N GLU A 185 -17.07 -15.00 9.48
CA GLU A 185 -16.36 -15.99 10.29
C GLU A 185 -14.85 -15.97 10.04
N ASN A 186 -14.44 -15.84 8.77
CA ASN A 186 -13.04 -15.71 8.38
C ASN A 186 -12.42 -14.41 8.93
N LEU A 187 -13.15 -13.30 8.90
CA LEU A 187 -12.69 -12.02 9.45
C LEU A 187 -12.43 -12.11 10.96
N ARG A 188 -13.35 -12.76 11.71
CA ARG A 188 -13.16 -13.02 13.15
C ARG A 188 -11.96 -13.92 13.42
N LYS A 189 -11.75 -14.95 12.60
CA LYS A 189 -10.58 -15.82 12.68
C LYS A 189 -9.28 -15.04 12.48
N LEU A 190 -9.20 -14.21 11.44
CA LEU A 190 -8.04 -13.36 11.15
C LEU A 190 -7.78 -12.34 12.27
N ARG A 191 -8.83 -11.79 12.86
CA ARG A 191 -8.70 -10.91 14.03
C ARG A 191 -8.11 -11.62 15.24
N ARG A 192 -8.52 -12.86 15.51
CA ARG A 192 -7.95 -13.67 16.60
C ARG A 192 -6.46 -13.90 16.38
N TRP A 193 -6.05 -14.26 15.16
CA TRP A 193 -4.64 -14.39 14.83
C TRP A 193 -3.88 -13.07 15.00
N CYS A 194 -4.41 -11.95 14.51
CA CYS A 194 -3.76 -10.65 14.73
C CYS A 194 -3.58 -10.32 16.21
N ARG A 195 -4.50 -10.75 17.09
CA ARG A 195 -4.35 -10.62 18.55
C ARG A 195 -3.24 -11.51 19.09
N GLU A 196 -3.24 -12.78 18.70
CA GLU A 196 -2.30 -13.81 19.15
C GLU A 196 -0.86 -13.46 18.77
N TYR A 197 -0.66 -12.97 17.54
CA TYR A 197 0.65 -12.66 16.95
C TYR A 197 0.97 -11.17 16.94
N ARG A 198 0.28 -10.35 17.75
CA ARG A 198 0.57 -8.92 17.95
C ARG A 198 0.66 -8.09 16.65
N VAL A 199 -0.06 -8.50 15.60
CA VAL A 199 -0.15 -7.77 14.33
C VAL A 199 -1.24 -6.72 14.40
N ALA A 200 -0.96 -5.50 13.93
CA ALA A 200 -1.98 -4.45 13.89
C ALA A 200 -3.06 -4.79 12.84
N PHE A 201 -4.31 -4.88 13.30
CA PHE A 201 -5.45 -5.27 12.48
C PHE A 201 -6.20 -4.07 11.92
N LYS A 202 -6.42 -4.01 10.61
CA LYS A 202 -7.10 -2.91 9.93
C LYS A 202 -8.21 -3.43 9.02
N ILE A 203 -9.34 -2.72 8.98
CA ILE A 203 -10.44 -2.98 8.06
C ILE A 203 -10.52 -1.86 7.02
N ASN A 204 -10.85 -2.22 5.79
CA ASN A 204 -11.21 -1.33 4.69
C ASN A 204 -12.61 -1.74 4.18
N SER A 205 -13.52 -0.80 3.94
CA SER A 205 -14.88 -1.09 3.45
C SER A 205 -15.24 -0.15 2.33
N VAL A 206 -15.73 -0.63 1.19
CA VAL A 206 -16.31 0.21 0.13
C VAL A 206 -17.83 0.27 0.31
N ILE A 207 -18.34 1.45 0.63
CA ILE A 207 -19.75 1.75 0.77
C ILE A 207 -20.34 2.07 -0.60
N ASN A 208 -21.37 1.33 -0.95
CA ASN A 208 -22.00 1.28 -2.25
C ASN A 208 -23.52 1.10 -2.07
N ARG A 209 -24.23 1.05 -3.18
CA ARG A 209 -25.70 0.97 -3.23
C ARG A 209 -26.29 -0.13 -2.36
N PHE A 210 -25.57 -1.24 -2.16
CA PHE A 210 -26.10 -2.44 -1.49
C PHE A 210 -25.81 -2.51 0.02
N ASN A 211 -24.88 -1.71 0.54
CA ASN A 211 -24.50 -1.72 1.97
C ASN A 211 -24.61 -0.33 2.65
N VAL A 212 -25.07 0.70 1.93
CA VAL A 212 -25.18 2.07 2.46
C VAL A 212 -26.15 2.18 3.64
N ASP A 213 -27.10 1.27 3.76
CA ASP A 213 -28.07 1.22 4.87
C ASP A 213 -27.66 0.29 6.02
N GLU A 214 -26.54 -0.42 5.89
CA GLU A 214 -26.08 -1.36 6.91
C GLU A 214 -25.59 -0.66 8.18
N ASP A 215 -25.91 -1.21 9.36
CA ASP A 215 -25.32 -0.80 10.64
C ASP A 215 -24.24 -1.82 11.04
N MET A 216 -22.98 -1.42 10.88
CA MET A 216 -21.80 -2.24 11.15
C MET A 216 -21.21 -2.01 12.55
N ARG A 217 -21.81 -1.15 13.38
CA ARG A 217 -21.19 -0.70 14.65
C ARG A 217 -20.83 -1.84 15.57
N ALA A 218 -21.77 -2.76 15.82
CA ALA A 218 -21.56 -3.89 16.72
C ALA A 218 -20.39 -4.78 16.26
N HIS A 219 -20.30 -5.07 14.97
CA HIS A 219 -19.23 -5.90 14.41
C HIS A 219 -17.86 -5.20 14.42
N ILE A 220 -17.81 -3.90 14.10
CA ILE A 220 -16.56 -3.16 14.15
C ILE A 220 -16.05 -2.99 15.59
N GLN A 221 -16.96 -2.77 16.55
CA GLN A 221 -16.62 -2.74 17.97
C GLN A 221 -16.12 -4.10 18.47
N GLU A 222 -16.76 -5.20 18.06
CA GLU A 222 -16.31 -6.58 18.35
C GLU A 222 -14.90 -6.84 17.81
N LEU A 223 -14.64 -6.46 16.55
CA LEU A 223 -13.37 -6.69 15.89
C LEU A 223 -12.27 -5.72 16.34
N ASN A 224 -12.62 -4.54 16.85
CA ASN A 224 -11.71 -3.52 17.37
C ASN A 224 -10.42 -3.34 16.51
N PRO A 225 -10.55 -2.94 15.23
CA PRO A 225 -9.40 -2.67 14.39
C PRO A 225 -8.69 -1.39 14.84
N VAL A 226 -7.38 -1.31 14.63
CA VAL A 226 -6.62 -0.07 14.91
C VAL A 226 -7.07 1.08 13.99
N ARG A 227 -7.65 0.75 12.84
CA ARG A 227 -8.24 1.67 11.87
C ARG A 227 -9.30 0.94 11.04
N TRP A 228 -10.43 1.60 10.80
CA TRP A 228 -11.45 1.21 9.85
C TRP A 228 -11.57 2.29 8.78
N LYS A 229 -11.08 2.00 7.56
CA LYS A 229 -11.22 2.92 6.43
C LYS A 229 -12.55 2.64 5.72
N VAL A 230 -13.36 3.68 5.54
CA VAL A 230 -14.68 3.58 4.93
C VAL A 230 -14.66 4.40 3.64
N PHE A 231 -14.64 3.74 2.49
CA PHE A 231 -14.55 4.35 1.17
C PHE A 231 -15.94 4.56 0.59
N GLN A 232 -16.21 5.67 -0.09
CA GLN A 232 -17.35 5.75 -1.01
C GLN A 232 -17.01 5.01 -2.31
N CYS A 233 -18.00 4.36 -2.93
CA CYS A 233 -17.81 3.75 -4.25
C CYS A 233 -17.51 4.84 -5.30
N LEU A 234 -16.37 4.69 -5.98
CA LEU A 234 -15.85 5.62 -6.99
C LEU A 234 -15.87 4.99 -8.38
N LEU A 235 -16.27 5.79 -9.38
CA LEU A 235 -16.07 5.49 -10.79
C LEU A 235 -14.73 6.04 -11.27
N ILE A 236 -13.97 5.21 -11.95
CA ILE A 236 -12.68 5.46 -12.57
C ILE A 236 -12.83 5.06 -14.04
N ASP A 237 -12.87 6.07 -14.91
CA ASP A 237 -13.02 5.90 -16.36
C ASP A 237 -11.87 5.06 -16.93
N GLY A 238 -12.20 4.02 -17.70
CA GLY A 238 -11.26 3.03 -18.22
C GLY A 238 -10.85 1.91 -17.25
N GLU A 239 -11.21 1.97 -15.95
CA GLU A 239 -11.01 0.85 -15.01
C GLU A 239 -12.32 0.14 -14.66
N ASN A 240 -13.31 0.90 -14.17
CA ASN A 240 -14.60 0.38 -13.70
C ASN A 240 -15.82 1.20 -14.18
N ALA A 241 -15.60 2.12 -15.13
CA ALA A 241 -16.63 2.88 -15.83
C ALA A 241 -16.16 3.24 -17.25
N GLY A 242 -17.09 3.44 -18.19
CA GLY A 242 -16.79 3.91 -19.56
C GLY A 242 -16.56 2.82 -20.62
N GLU A 243 -16.48 3.23 -21.89
CA GLU A 243 -16.29 2.32 -23.04
C GLU A 243 -14.92 1.61 -22.95
N GLY A 244 -14.95 0.29 -22.71
CA GLY A 244 -13.75 -0.54 -22.59
C GLY A 244 -13.34 -0.91 -21.16
N ALA A 245 -14.12 -0.51 -20.13
CA ALA A 245 -13.86 -0.92 -18.75
C ALA A 245 -14.09 -2.43 -18.53
N LEU A 246 -13.27 -3.04 -17.67
CA LEU A 246 -13.37 -4.48 -17.34
C LEU A 246 -14.49 -4.79 -16.33
N ARG A 247 -15.13 -3.76 -15.74
CA ARG A 247 -16.15 -3.87 -14.69
C ARG A 247 -17.15 -2.72 -14.82
N GLU A 248 -18.41 -2.98 -14.50
CA GLU A 248 -19.49 -1.97 -14.47
C GLU A 248 -19.76 -1.56 -13.02
N ALA A 249 -19.10 -0.50 -12.55
CA ALA A 249 -19.27 0.01 -11.19
C ALA A 249 -20.43 1.02 -11.05
N GLU A 250 -21.04 1.47 -12.14
CA GLU A 250 -22.08 2.51 -12.17
C GLU A 250 -23.27 2.16 -11.28
N ARG A 251 -23.67 0.88 -11.26
CA ARG A 251 -24.77 0.37 -10.43
C ARG A 251 -24.48 0.37 -8.92
N PHE A 252 -23.22 0.50 -8.53
CA PHE A 252 -22.78 0.49 -7.13
C PHE A 252 -22.66 1.91 -6.55
N VAL A 253 -22.76 2.94 -7.38
CA VAL A 253 -22.54 4.34 -6.97
C VAL A 253 -23.65 4.81 -6.03
N ILE A 254 -23.21 5.57 -5.02
CA ILE A 254 -24.06 6.27 -4.06
C ILE A 254 -23.72 7.75 -4.07
N SER A 255 -24.73 8.59 -3.78
CA SER A 255 -24.56 10.02 -3.63
C SER A 255 -23.71 10.35 -2.40
N LYS A 256 -23.22 11.60 -2.32
CA LYS A 256 -22.46 12.06 -1.15
C LYS A 256 -23.34 12.09 0.10
N GLU A 257 -24.61 12.44 -0.07
CA GLU A 257 -25.62 12.50 0.99
C GLU A 257 -25.91 11.10 1.54
N GLU A 258 -26.06 10.10 0.65
CA GLU A 258 -26.22 8.69 1.04
C GLU A 258 -25.00 8.20 1.83
N PHE A 259 -23.78 8.52 1.36
CA PHE A 259 -22.55 8.18 2.07
C PHE A 259 -22.45 8.90 3.43
N GLN A 260 -22.80 10.18 3.51
CA GLN A 260 -22.81 10.93 4.76
C GLN A 260 -23.81 10.33 5.77
N GLY A 261 -24.98 9.86 5.30
CA GLY A 261 -25.92 9.11 6.14
C GLY A 261 -25.31 7.86 6.76
N PHE A 262 -24.50 7.10 6.00
CA PHE A 262 -23.72 5.99 6.53
C PHE A 262 -22.71 6.46 7.60
N LEU A 263 -21.97 7.55 7.36
CA LEU A 263 -21.00 8.09 8.33
C LEU A 263 -21.68 8.52 9.63
N ASP A 264 -22.80 9.23 9.55
CA ASP A 264 -23.54 9.74 10.71
C ASP A 264 -24.07 8.59 11.58
N ARG A 265 -24.53 7.50 10.94
CA ARG A 265 -24.94 6.25 11.62
C ARG A 265 -23.80 5.67 12.46
N HIS A 266 -22.55 5.77 11.96
CA HIS A 266 -21.36 5.19 12.56
C HIS A 266 -20.46 6.18 13.31
N ARG A 267 -20.90 7.42 13.55
CA ARG A 267 -20.12 8.48 14.23
C ARG A 267 -19.52 8.08 15.58
N GLY A 268 -20.13 7.11 16.26
CA GLY A 268 -19.68 6.59 17.56
C GLY A 268 -18.55 5.56 17.48
N VAL A 269 -18.01 5.25 16.29
CA VAL A 269 -16.92 4.29 16.10
C VAL A 269 -15.58 5.04 16.00
N PRO A 270 -14.73 5.03 17.05
CA PRO A 270 -13.55 5.92 17.11
C PRO A 270 -12.46 5.61 16.07
N CYS A 271 -12.41 4.36 15.58
CA CYS A 271 -11.44 3.94 14.59
C CYS A 271 -11.88 4.22 13.14
N LEU A 272 -13.10 4.74 12.92
CA LEU A 272 -13.64 5.04 11.60
C LEU A 272 -12.89 6.22 10.99
N VAL A 273 -12.41 6.03 9.77
CA VAL A 273 -11.77 7.04 8.95
C VAL A 273 -12.53 7.10 7.62
N PRO A 274 -13.36 8.14 7.41
CA PRO A 274 -14.15 8.26 6.20
C PRO A 274 -13.27 8.70 5.03
N GLU A 275 -13.43 8.03 3.90
CA GLU A 275 -12.79 8.29 2.62
C GLU A 275 -13.89 8.39 1.54
N CYS A 276 -14.63 9.50 1.49
CA CYS A 276 -15.54 9.75 0.37
C CYS A 276 -14.78 9.78 -0.96
N ASN A 277 -15.49 9.88 -2.09
CA ASN A 277 -14.85 10.10 -3.40
C ASN A 277 -13.97 11.37 -3.38
N ASP A 278 -14.29 12.27 -2.46
CA ASP A 278 -13.48 13.42 -2.09
C ASP A 278 -12.50 13.18 -0.91
N LYS A 279 -12.14 11.98 -0.39
CA LYS A 279 -11.30 11.79 0.85
C LYS A 279 -10.28 10.62 0.95
N MET A 280 -9.49 10.29 -0.08
CA MET A 280 -8.44 9.23 0.02
C MET A 280 -7.05 9.65 0.56
N LYS A 281 -6.68 9.32 1.81
CA LYS A 281 -5.28 9.13 2.32
C LYS A 281 -4.49 10.36 2.82
N ASP A 282 -4.31 10.43 4.14
CA ASP A 282 -3.57 11.55 4.78
C ASP A 282 -2.33 11.15 5.59
N SER A 283 -2.02 9.86 5.68
CA SER A 283 -0.92 9.40 6.54
C SER A 283 0.46 9.45 5.87
N TYR A 284 0.61 10.09 4.71
CA TYR A 284 1.87 10.25 3.99
C TYR A 284 1.98 11.68 3.48
N LEU A 285 3.17 12.26 3.58
CA LEU A 285 3.54 13.41 2.76
C LEU A 285 4.00 12.88 1.39
N ILE A 286 3.28 13.24 0.34
CA ILE A 286 3.56 12.83 -1.03
C ILE A 286 3.96 14.08 -1.81
N LEU A 287 5.11 14.03 -2.49
CA LEU A 287 5.56 15.06 -3.42
C LEU A 287 5.49 14.50 -4.84
N ASP A 288 4.94 15.28 -5.77
CA ASP A 288 4.90 14.93 -7.20
C ASP A 288 6.11 15.45 -7.98
N GLU A 289 6.16 15.03 -9.24
CA GLU A 289 7.20 15.34 -10.22
C GLU A 289 6.73 16.33 -11.31
N TYR A 290 5.55 16.94 -11.17
CA TYR A 290 4.82 17.58 -12.27
C TYR A 290 5.69 18.51 -13.12
N VAL A 291 5.66 18.32 -14.43
CA VAL A 291 6.38 19.18 -15.37
C VAL A 291 5.35 20.04 -16.09
N SER A 292 5.31 21.33 -15.77
CA SER A 292 4.54 22.27 -16.58
C SER A 292 5.28 22.50 -17.89
N VAL A 293 4.65 22.19 -19.02
CA VAL A 293 5.13 22.60 -20.35
C VAL A 293 4.46 23.94 -20.66
N PRO A 294 5.20 25.06 -20.67
CA PRO A 294 4.62 26.32 -21.09
C PRO A 294 4.26 26.26 -22.57
N HIS A 295 3.18 26.93 -22.98
CA HIS A 295 2.98 27.22 -24.39
C HIS A 295 4.05 28.23 -24.83
N GLY A 296 4.92 27.84 -25.76
CA GLY A 296 6.04 28.66 -26.25
C GLY A 296 7.42 28.25 -25.70
N HIS A 297 8.47 28.86 -26.23
CA HIS A 297 9.91 28.51 -26.08
C HIS A 297 10.50 28.57 -24.65
N ALA A 298 9.68 28.59 -23.60
CA ALA A 298 10.16 28.52 -22.21
C ALA A 298 10.45 27.06 -21.83
N ARG A 299 11.61 26.82 -21.20
CA ARG A 299 12.04 25.49 -20.77
C ARG A 299 11.03 24.90 -19.78
N SER A 300 10.69 23.62 -19.97
CA SER A 300 9.91 22.83 -19.02
C SER A 300 10.52 22.92 -17.62
N ARG A 301 9.72 23.28 -16.62
CA ARG A 301 10.15 23.40 -15.22
C ARG A 301 9.47 22.32 -14.39
N GLN A 302 10.28 21.58 -13.63
CA GLN A 302 9.78 20.60 -12.69
C GLN A 302 9.19 21.33 -11.48
N ALA A 303 8.00 20.91 -11.08
CA ALA A 303 7.30 21.32 -9.88
C ALA A 303 7.34 20.17 -8.88
N MET A 304 7.56 20.50 -7.62
CA MET A 304 7.59 19.56 -6.50
C MET A 304 6.48 19.96 -5.55
N ARG A 305 5.27 19.44 -5.77
CA ARG A 305 4.06 19.89 -5.08
C ARG A 305 3.62 18.81 -4.11
N PHE A 306 3.21 19.20 -2.92
CA PHE A 306 2.57 18.26 -2.02
C PHE A 306 1.23 17.84 -2.62
N LEU A 307 0.97 16.55 -2.66
CA LEU A 307 -0.31 16.02 -3.09
C LEU A 307 -1.19 15.86 -1.88
N ASN A 308 -2.21 16.70 -1.80
CA ASN A 308 -3.31 16.49 -0.90
C ASN A 308 -4.14 15.33 -1.40
N CYS A 309 -4.34 14.33 -0.56
CA CYS A 309 -5.23 13.23 -0.90
C CYS A 309 -6.49 13.18 -0.01
N ARG A 310 -6.67 14.15 0.90
CA ARG A 310 -7.94 14.40 1.62
C ARG A 310 -9.13 14.60 0.72
N GLU A 311 -8.88 14.81 -0.58
CA GLU A 311 -9.68 14.87 -1.80
C GLU A 311 -10.13 13.59 -2.50
N GLY A 312 -9.56 12.41 -2.22
CA GLY A 312 -9.73 11.26 -3.13
C GLY A 312 -9.05 11.45 -4.50
N ARG A 313 -8.78 12.69 -4.85
CA ARG A 313 -7.89 13.19 -5.88
C ARG A 313 -6.50 13.36 -5.28
N LYS A 314 -5.51 13.57 -6.14
CA LYS A 314 -4.18 14.06 -5.76
C LYS A 314 -4.14 15.54 -6.08
N ASP A 315 -4.71 16.36 -5.20
CA ASP A 315 -4.79 17.81 -5.42
C ASP A 315 -3.43 18.45 -5.08
N PRO A 316 -2.73 19.02 -6.07
CA PRO A 316 -1.39 19.52 -5.84
C PRO A 316 -1.40 20.88 -5.16
N SER A 317 -0.52 21.07 -4.17
CA SER A 317 -0.17 22.39 -3.63
C SER A 317 0.57 23.23 -4.67
N ARG A 318 0.92 24.48 -4.32
CA ARG A 318 2.00 25.20 -5.02
C ARG A 318 3.33 24.45 -4.83
N SER A 319 4.24 24.58 -5.79
CA SER A 319 5.55 23.91 -5.74
C SER A 319 6.37 24.41 -4.55
N ILE A 320 7.04 23.51 -3.84
CA ILE A 320 8.01 23.89 -2.80
C ILE A 320 9.16 24.73 -3.37
N LEU A 321 9.42 24.62 -4.68
CA LEU A 321 10.43 25.40 -5.39
C LEU A 321 9.98 26.83 -5.73
N ASP A 322 8.70 27.15 -5.53
CA ASP A 322 8.12 28.48 -5.75
C ASP A 322 7.79 29.18 -4.42
N VAL A 323 7.20 28.44 -3.47
CA VAL A 323 6.68 29.03 -2.21
C VAL A 323 7.39 28.53 -0.96
N GLY A 324 8.37 27.64 -1.09
CA GLY A 324 9.01 26.97 0.04
C GLY A 324 8.14 25.88 0.67
N VAL A 325 8.77 25.06 1.51
CA VAL A 325 8.11 23.91 2.16
C VAL A 325 7.02 24.34 3.13
N GLN A 326 7.27 25.38 3.94
CA GLN A 326 6.35 25.82 4.99
C GLN A 326 4.99 26.27 4.45
N GLU A 327 4.96 26.94 3.30
CA GLU A 327 3.71 27.36 2.67
C GLU A 327 3.04 26.21 1.92
N ALA A 328 3.80 25.41 1.17
CA ALA A 328 3.23 24.31 0.41
C ALA A 328 2.62 23.21 1.32
N ILE A 329 3.28 22.88 2.44
CA ILE A 329 2.88 21.76 3.30
C ILE A 329 1.54 21.97 4.00
N LYS A 330 1.12 23.22 4.21
CA LYS A 330 -0.20 23.57 4.76
C LYS A 330 -1.34 22.99 3.94
N PHE A 331 -1.10 22.77 2.64
CA PHE A 331 -2.06 22.22 1.70
C PHE A 331 -1.86 20.72 1.44
N SER A 332 -0.92 20.06 2.10
CA SER A 332 -0.59 18.64 1.84
C SER A 332 -1.66 17.64 2.29
N GLY A 333 -2.62 18.08 3.11
CA GLY A 333 -3.60 17.19 3.70
C GLY A 333 -3.06 16.25 4.80
N PHE A 334 -1.79 16.33 5.15
CA PHE A 334 -1.15 15.38 6.06
C PHE A 334 -1.80 15.30 7.45
N ASP A 335 -1.96 14.09 7.95
CA ASP A 335 -2.43 13.73 9.29
C ASP A 335 -1.30 12.99 10.02
N GLU A 336 -0.63 13.73 10.90
CA GLU A 336 0.51 13.25 11.67
C GLU A 336 0.12 12.16 12.69
N GLU A 337 -1.05 12.28 13.32
CA GLU A 337 -1.52 11.28 14.28
C GLU A 337 -1.75 9.94 13.56
N SER A 338 -2.41 9.98 12.40
CA SER A 338 -2.57 8.81 11.54
C SER A 338 -1.24 8.22 11.07
N PHE A 339 -0.24 9.06 10.80
CA PHE A 339 1.12 8.62 10.44
C PHE A 339 1.80 7.89 11.60
N LEU A 340 1.72 8.40 12.82
CA LEU A 340 2.30 7.77 14.01
C LEU A 340 1.58 6.47 14.36
N LYS A 341 0.24 6.48 14.40
CA LYS A 341 -0.59 5.32 14.75
C LYS A 341 -0.39 4.11 13.84
N ARG A 342 -0.03 4.33 12.57
CA ARG A 342 0.28 3.25 11.60
C ARG A 342 1.74 2.76 11.65
N GLY A 343 2.51 3.15 12.67
CA GLY A 343 3.95 2.85 12.75
C GLY A 343 4.75 3.52 11.64
N GLY A 344 4.35 4.74 11.23
CA GLY A 344 5.07 5.54 10.23
C GLY A 344 6.47 5.90 10.68
N LYS A 345 6.69 6.03 12.00
CA LYS A 345 8.00 6.09 12.65
C LYS A 345 8.40 4.72 13.18
N TYR A 346 9.52 4.21 12.67
CA TYR A 346 10.09 2.91 13.02
C TYR A 346 11.60 2.95 12.81
N VAL A 347 12.33 1.94 13.26
CA VAL A 347 13.78 1.83 13.00
C VAL A 347 13.99 1.65 11.48
N TRP A 348 14.45 2.72 10.83
CA TRP A 348 14.47 2.82 9.37
C TRP A 348 15.86 3.08 8.78
N SER A 349 16.87 3.27 9.62
CA SER A 349 18.26 3.39 9.20
C SER A 349 18.87 2.01 9.20
N LYS A 350 19.60 1.64 8.15
CA LYS A 350 20.23 0.32 8.12
C LYS A 350 21.29 0.13 9.18
N ALA A 351 21.85 1.22 9.71
CA ALA A 351 22.82 1.20 10.80
C ALA A 351 22.20 0.75 12.14
N ASP A 352 20.90 0.98 12.32
CA ASP A 352 20.17 0.69 13.56
C ASP A 352 19.36 -0.62 13.48
N LEU A 353 19.31 -1.24 12.30
CA LEU A 353 18.62 -2.50 12.07
C LEU A 353 19.55 -3.67 12.42
N LYS A 354 18.99 -4.71 13.04
CA LYS A 354 19.66 -6.00 13.20
C LYS A 354 19.58 -6.76 11.89
N LEU A 355 20.62 -6.60 11.08
CA LEU A 355 20.71 -7.20 9.76
C LEU A 355 21.72 -8.32 9.81
N ASP A 356 21.29 -9.49 9.34
CA ASP A 356 22.04 -10.73 9.24
C ASP A 356 22.71 -10.91 7.87
N TRP A 357 22.73 -9.82 7.10
CA TRP A 357 23.61 -9.68 5.94
C TRP A 357 25.03 -9.29 6.33
#